data_AF-A0A3M1M2H1-F1
#
_entry.id   AF-A0A3M1M2H1-F1
#
_cell.length_a   1.000
_cell.length_b   1.000
_cell.length_c   1.000
_cell.angle_alpha   90.00
_cell.angle_beta   90.00
_cell.angle_gamma   90.00
#
_symmetry.space_group_name_H-M   'P 1'
#
loop_
_entity.id
_entity.type
_entity.pdbx_description
1 polymer ?
#
loop_
_entity_poly.entity_id
_entity_poly.type
_entity_poly.pdbx_seq_one_letter_code
_entity_poly.pdbx_strand_id
1 'polypeptide(L)' 'VIDHGNGWQTWYAHLSQVNVSCGQSVWQGGIIGLGGSTGNSSGPHLHFEVRYEGKPVDPLSMLP' A
#
# COMPACT_ATOMS: atom_id res chain seq x y z
N VAL A 1 -5.17 -0.43 -2.07
CA VAL A 1 -4.42 0.21 -3.18
C VAL A 1 -4.67 1.70 -3.10
N ILE A 2 -3.62 2.50 -3.28
CA ILE A 2 -3.72 3.95 -3.46
C ILE A 2 -3.27 4.27 -4.88
N ASP A 3 -4.10 5.02 -5.60
CA ASP A 3 -3.77 5.57 -6.92
C ASP A 3 -3.16 6.96 -6.74
N HIS A 4 -1.97 7.17 -7.30
CA HIS A 4 -1.25 8.44 -7.25
C HIS A 4 -1.40 9.24 -8.56
N GLY A 5 -2.18 8.72 -9.51
CA GLY A 5 -2.30 9.27 -10.86
C GLY A 5 -1.13 8.86 -11.76
N ASN A 6 -1.26 9.18 -13.05
CA ASN A 6 -0.23 8.94 -14.07
C ASN A 6 0.30 7.49 -14.10
N GLY A 7 -0.56 6.51 -13.80
CA GLY A 7 -0.21 5.09 -13.81
C GLY A 7 0.54 4.59 -12.57
N TRP A 8 0.78 5.44 -11.57
CA TRP A 8 1.46 5.07 -10.33
C TRP A 8 0.49 4.60 -9.25
N GLN A 9 0.85 3.49 -8.60
CA GLN A 9 0.05 2.92 -7.52
C GLN A 9 0.95 2.41 -6.38
N THR A 10 0.44 2.50 -5.15
CA THR A 10 1.01 1.77 -4.01
C THR A 10 0.03 0.75 -3.46
N TRP A 11 0.55 -0.43 -3.15
CA TRP A 11 -0.23 -1.53 -2.58
C TRP A 11 0.23 -1.79 -1.16
N TYR A 12 -0.74 -2.05 -0.27
CA TYR A 12 -0.53 -2.34 1.14
C TYR A 12 -1.39 -3.57 1.46
N ALA A 13 -0.74 -4.65 1.88
CA ALA A 13 -1.41 -5.92 2.19
C ALA A 13 -1.03 -6.43 3.58
N HIS A 14 -1.74 -7.49 4.00
CA HIS A 14 -1.68 -8.10 5.33
C HIS A 14 -2.13 -7.20 6.49
N LEU A 15 -2.83 -6.10 6.21
CA LEU A 15 -3.31 -5.15 7.23
C LEU A 15 -4.31 -5.82 8.19
N SER A 16 -4.19 -5.54 9.49
CA SER A 16 -5.20 -5.96 10.48
C SER A 16 -6.44 -5.08 10.44
N GLN A 17 -6.29 -3.83 9.99
CA GLN A 17 -7.36 -2.86 9.87
C GLN A 17 -7.12 -1.93 8.69
N VAL A 18 -8.19 -1.57 7.98
CA VAL A 18 -8.20 -0.53 6.95
C VAL A 18 -8.97 0.67 7.50
N ASN A 19 -8.35 1.85 7.48
CA ASN A 19 -8.91 3.08 8.09
C ASN A 19 -9.43 4.08 7.05
N VAL A 20 -9.46 3.69 5.76
CA VAL A 20 -9.89 4.53 4.65
C VAL A 20 -10.90 3.78 3.78
N SER A 21 -11.69 4.53 3.02
CA SER A 21 -12.70 3.97 2.10
C SER A 21 -12.32 4.16 0.63
N CYS A 22 -12.90 3.34 -0.25
CA CYS A 22 -12.74 3.53 -1.70
C CYS A 22 -13.20 4.93 -2.13
N GLY A 23 -12.41 5.60 -2.96
CA GLY A 23 -12.67 6.97 -3.43
C GLY A 23 -12.27 8.07 -2.44
N GLN A 24 -11.83 7.72 -1.22
CA GLN A 24 -11.32 8.70 -0.26
C GLN A 24 -9.95 9.23 -0.69
N SER A 25 -9.81 10.56 -0.76
CA SER A 25 -8.50 11.20 -0.91
C SER A 25 -7.68 11.08 0.37
N VAL A 26 -6.39 10.83 0.21
CA VAL A 26 -5.42 10.73 1.30
C VAL A 26 -4.20 11.59 0.98
N TRP A 27 -3.41 11.91 2.00
CA TRP A 27 -2.17 12.69 1.86
C TRP A 27 -0.98 11.87 2.37
N GLN A 28 0.21 12.22 1.91
CA GLN A 28 1.45 11.62 2.39
C GLN A 28 1.56 11.76 3.92
N GLY A 29 1.94 10.67 4.59
CA GLY A 29 2.02 10.61 6.06
C GLY A 29 0.67 10.39 6.77
N GLY A 30 -0.44 10.41 6.05
CA GLY A 30 -1.75 10.05 6.59
C GLY A 30 -1.84 8.57 6.97
N ILE A 31 -2.55 8.27 8.06
CA ILE A 31 -2.80 6.89 8.51
C ILE A 31 -3.88 6.27 7.61
N ILE A 32 -3.54 5.17 6.95
CA ILE A 32 -4.46 4.45 6.04
C ILE A 32 -4.92 3.08 6.58
N GLY A 33 -4.27 2.58 7.63
CA GLY A 33 -4.52 1.26 8.20
C GLY A 33 -3.51 0.88 9.27
N LEU A 34 -3.68 -0.33 9.82
CA LEU A 34 -2.78 -0.93 10.80
C LEU A 34 -2.15 -2.20 10.23
N GLY A 35 -0.86 -2.42 10.53
CA GLY A 35 -0.16 -3.64 10.15
C GLY A 35 -0.78 -4.89 10.79
N GLY A 36 -0.60 -6.05 10.17
CA GLY A 36 -1.22 -7.28 10.63
C GLY A 36 -0.63 -8.52 9.99
N SER A 37 -1.44 -9.59 9.92
CA SER A 37 -1.06 -10.87 9.30
C SER A 37 -2.27 -11.53 8.62
N THR A 38 -3.13 -10.74 7.96
CA THR A 38 -4.31 -11.27 7.25
C THR A 38 -3.95 -11.87 5.88
N GLY A 39 -4.76 -12.80 5.39
CA GLY A 39 -4.57 -13.40 4.07
C GLY A 39 -3.39 -14.38 4.04
N ASN A 40 -2.67 -14.43 2.92
CA ASN A 40 -1.50 -15.30 2.76
C ASN A 40 -0.26 -14.69 3.45
N SER A 41 -0.16 -14.88 4.77
CA SER A 41 0.92 -14.36 5.61
C SER A 41 1.39 -15.40 6.61
N SER A 42 2.69 -15.50 6.86
CA SER A 42 3.29 -16.38 7.88
C SER A 42 3.50 -15.72 9.24
N GLY A 43 3.30 -14.41 9.36
CA GLY A 43 3.45 -13.66 10.61
C GLY A 43 3.26 -12.14 10.41
N PRO A 44 3.24 -11.33 11.48
CA PRO A 44 2.98 -9.90 11.36
C PRO A 44 4.05 -9.17 10.53
N HIS A 45 3.65 -8.63 9.37
CA HIS A 45 4.49 -7.80 8.52
C HIS A 45 3.65 -6.92 7.59
N LEU A 46 4.29 -5.96 6.93
CA LEU A 46 3.69 -5.18 5.86
C LEU A 46 4.21 -5.70 4.52
N HIS A 47 3.30 -6.10 3.63
CA HIS A 47 3.61 -6.26 2.21
C HIS A 47 3.31 -4.95 1.49
N PHE A 48 4.35 -4.32 0.98
CA PHE A 48 4.30 -3.03 0.30
C PHE A 48 4.81 -3.17 -1.13
N GLU A 49 4.05 -2.66 -2.10
CA GLU A 49 4.49 -2.56 -3.49
C GLU A 49 4.38 -1.13 -4.00
N VAL A 50 5.32 -0.76 -4.86
CA VAL A 50 5.18 0.36 -5.80
C VAL A 50 4.96 -0.24 -7.18
N ARG A 51 3.99 0.27 -7.94
CA ARG A 51 3.69 -0.21 -9.29
C ARG A 51 3.56 0.96 -10.25
N TYR A 52 4.08 0.76 -11.46
CA TYR A 52 3.91 1.67 -12.60
C TYR A 52 3.25 0.92 -13.75
N GLU A 53 2.13 1.45 -14.26
CA GLU A 53 1.33 0.83 -15.32
C GLU A 53 0.98 -0.65 -15.01
N GLY A 54 0.66 -0.92 -13.73
CA GLY A 54 0.30 -2.25 -13.24
C GLY A 54 1.47 -3.21 -13.00
N LYS A 55 2.71 -2.83 -13.35
CA LYS A 55 3.90 -3.66 -13.12
C LYS A 55 4.60 -3.26 -11.81
N PRO A 56 5.00 -4.23 -10.97
CA PRO A 56 5.78 -3.94 -9.77
C PRO A 56 7.16 -3.39 -10.14
N VAL A 57 7.60 -2.38 -9.40
CA VAL A 57 8.96 -1.82 -9.46
C VAL A 57 9.59 -1.92 -8.08
N ASP A 58 10.92 -1.90 -8.00
CA ASP A 58 11.63 -1.96 -6.72
C ASP A 58 11.27 -0.75 -5.84
N PRO A 59 10.58 -0.94 -4.71
CA PRO A 59 10.17 0.15 -3.83
C PRO A 59 11.38 0.91 -3.26
N LEU A 60 12.50 0.24 -3.00
CA LEU A 60 13.66 0.86 -2.36
C LEU A 60 14.30 1.94 -3.23
N SER A 61 14.11 1.87 -4.55
CA SER A 61 14.57 2.90 -5.48
C SER A 61 13.73 4.19 -5.44
N MET A 62 12.55 4.14 -4.84
CA MET A 62 11.55 5.22 -4.83
C MET A 62 11.31 5.81 -3.44
N LEU A 63 11.90 5.21 -2.40
CA LEU A 63 11.83 5.72 -1.03
C LEU A 63 12.91 6.80 -0.82
N PRO A 64 12.62 7.82 0.01
CA PRO A 64 13.58 8.85 0.36
C PRO A 64 14.79 8.31 1.15
#